data_AF-A0A366MFA2-F1
#
_entry.id   AF-A0A366MFA2-F1
#
_cell.length_a   1.000
_cell.length_b   1.000
_cell.length_c   1.000
_cell.angle_alpha   90.00
_cell.angle_beta   90.00
_cell.angle_gamma   90.00
#
_symmetry.space_group_name_H-M   'P 1'
#
loop_
_entity.id
_entity.type
_entity.pdbx_description
1 polymer ?
#
loop_
_entity_poly.entity_id
_entity_poly.type
_entity_poly.pdbx_seq_one_letter_code
_entity_poly.pdbx_strand_id
1 'polypeptide(L)'
;MVAKDDSINIFKDIYDDEIDNGLKPEITNESDSSIYKFQESHYTFVNNVTISFDEVEFDDDNLRFYLEEGSVAGVAIPNIEELNI
;
A
#
# COMPACT_ATOMS: atom_id res chain seq x y z
N MET A 1 -9.57 13.16 -5.47
CA MET A 1 -9.25 12.28 -6.62
C MET A 1 -7.74 12.12 -6.62
N VAL A 2 -7.25 11.05 -6.01
CA VAL A 2 -5.83 10.70 -6.01
C VAL A 2 -5.63 9.83 -7.25
N ALA A 3 -4.83 10.29 -8.21
CA ALA A 3 -4.57 9.49 -9.41
C ALA A 3 -3.82 8.20 -9.02
N LYS A 4 -3.91 7.14 -9.84
CA LYS A 4 -3.14 5.90 -9.62
C LYS A 4 -1.66 6.19 -9.36
N ASP A 5 -1.10 7.13 -10.11
CA ASP A 5 0.29 7.59 -9.97
C ASP A 5 0.56 8.25 -8.61
N ASP A 6 -0.41 9.00 -8.06
CA ASP A 6 -0.30 9.63 -6.74
C ASP A 6 -0.32 8.57 -5.63
N SER A 7 -1.18 7.54 -5.75
CA SER A 7 -1.18 6.41 -4.82
C SER A 7 0.16 5.68 -4.84
N ILE A 8 0.69 5.36 -6.03
CA ILE A 8 2.00 4.71 -6.17
C ILE A 8 3.11 5.55 -5.53
N ASN A 9 3.07 6.88 -5.71
CA ASN A 9 4.06 7.77 -5.10
C ASN A 9 4.01 7.73 -3.57
N ILE A 10 2.82 7.67 -2.95
CA ILE A 10 2.69 7.56 -1.48
C ILE A 10 3.43 6.31 -0.95
N PHE A 11 3.22 5.14 -1.56
CA PHE A 11 3.85 3.90 -1.06
C PHE A 11 5.33 3.82 -1.40
N LYS A 12 5.75 4.50 -2.48
CA LYS A 12 7.16 4.68 -2.77
C LYS A 12 7.85 5.61 -1.76
N ASP A 13 7.18 6.67 -1.32
CA ASP A 13 7.72 7.57 -0.30
C ASP A 13 7.89 6.82 1.03
N ILE A 14 6.91 6.00 1.43
CA ILE A 14 7.02 5.12 2.61
C ILE A 14 8.19 4.14 2.48
N TYR A 15 8.37 3.57 1.28
CA TYR A 15 9.48 2.66 0.98
C TYR A 15 10.84 3.35 1.12
N ASP A 16 10.97 4.55 0.55
CA ASP A 16 12.20 5.33 0.62
C ASP A 16 12.48 5.80 2.08
N ASP A 17 11.45 6.16 2.85
CA ASP A 17 11.58 6.51 4.27
C ASP A 17 12.10 5.34 5.11
N GLU A 18 11.66 4.10 4.85
CA GLU A 18 12.21 2.92 5.53
C GLU A 18 13.69 2.71 5.22
N ILE A 19 14.09 2.90 3.95
CA ILE A 19 15.50 2.83 3.54
C ILE A 19 16.33 3.88 4.28
N ASP A 20 15.85 5.12 4.35
CA ASP A 20 16.53 6.21 5.03
C ASP A 20 16.67 5.96 6.54
N ASN A 21 15.75 5.19 7.13
CA ASN A 21 15.83 4.71 8.51
C ASN A 21 16.71 3.46 8.70
N GLY A 22 17.34 2.96 7.64
CA GLY A 22 18.25 1.81 7.68
C GLY A 22 17.55 0.45 7.65
N LEU A 23 16.27 0.42 7.32
CA LEU A 23 15.50 -0.80 7.10
C LEU A 23 15.72 -1.32 5.67
N LYS A 24 15.11 -2.47 5.37
CA LYS A 24 15.24 -3.17 4.09
C LYS A 24 13.88 -3.59 3.55
N PRO A 25 13.04 -2.63 3.13
CA PRO A 25 11.81 -2.96 2.43
C PRO A 25 12.12 -3.61 1.07
N GLU A 26 11.17 -4.37 0.54
CA GLU A 26 11.26 -5.09 -0.73
C GLU A 26 10.22 -4.55 -1.72
N ILE A 27 10.61 -4.47 -2.99
CA ILE A 27 9.69 -4.17 -4.09
C ILE A 27 9.72 -5.30 -5.11
N THR A 28 8.55 -5.86 -5.40
CA THR A 28 8.37 -6.88 -6.45
C THR A 28 7.48 -6.30 -7.53
N ASN A 29 7.92 -6.36 -8.78
CA ASN A 29 7.12 -5.93 -9.92
C ASN A 29 6.78 -7.16 -10.76
N GLU A 30 5.49 -7.44 -10.91
CA GLU A 30 4.96 -8.44 -11.81
C GLU A 30 4.46 -7.77 -13.10
N SER A 31 3.87 -8.55 -14.03
CA SER A 31 3.42 -8.00 -15.32
C SER A 31 2.37 -6.90 -15.16
N ASP A 32 1.48 -7.06 -14.18
CA ASP A 32 0.28 -6.24 -14.01
C ASP A 32 0.15 -5.70 -12.58
N SER A 33 1.16 -5.90 -11.74
CA SER A 33 1.15 -5.44 -10.36
C SER A 33 2.51 -5.00 -9.82
N SER A 34 2.48 -4.13 -8.82
CA SER A 34 3.62 -3.74 -8.01
C SER A 34 3.30 -4.02 -6.54
N ILE A 35 4.19 -4.76 -5.88
CA ILE A 35 4.08 -5.16 -4.48
C ILE A 35 5.19 -4.46 -3.69
N TYR A 36 4.79 -3.70 -2.68
CA TYR A 36 5.68 -3.07 -1.71
C TYR A 36 5.56 -3.82 -0.40
N LYS A 37 6.68 -4.30 0.13
CA LYS A 37 6.75 -5.00 1.41
C LYS A 37 7.67 -4.25 2.36
N PHE A 38 7.13 -3.86 3.49
CA PHE A 38 7.77 -3.03 4.50
C PHE A 38 8.30 -3.92 5.64
N GLN A 39 9.30 -3.45 6.38
CA GLN A 39 9.77 -4.12 7.59
C GLN A 39 9.00 -3.70 8.84
N GLU A 40 8.46 -2.48 8.84
CA GLU A 40 7.59 -1.99 9.89
C GLU A 40 6.13 -1.98 9.44
N SER A 41 5.22 -2.04 10.42
CA SER A 41 3.79 -1.85 10.15
C SER A 41 3.49 -0.37 10.00
N HIS A 42 2.83 -0.03 8.91
CA HIS A 42 2.32 1.30 8.59
C HIS A 42 0.81 1.36 8.80
N TYR A 43 0.29 2.58 8.88
CA TYR A 43 -1.14 2.82 9.06
C TYR A 43 -1.63 3.83 8.03
N THR A 44 -2.78 3.54 7.42
CA THR A 44 -3.51 4.49 6.59
C THR A 44 -4.95 4.64 7.06
N PHE A 45 -5.57 5.76 6.70
CA PHE A 45 -6.96 6.06 7.02
C PHE A 45 -7.77 6.06 5.73
N VAL A 46 -8.77 5.18 5.68
CA VAL A 46 -9.68 5.05 4.54
C VAL A 46 -11.11 5.11 5.07
N ASN A 47 -11.89 6.11 4.65
CA ASN A 47 -13.31 6.23 5.01
C ASN A 47 -13.59 6.13 6.54
N ASN A 48 -12.76 6.78 7.35
CA ASN A 48 -12.78 6.73 8.83
C ASN A 48 -12.45 5.35 9.43
N VAL A 49 -11.88 4.44 8.65
CA VAL A 49 -11.34 3.16 9.11
C VAL A 49 -9.81 3.25 9.08
N THR A 50 -9.17 2.86 10.18
CA THR A 50 -7.72 2.69 10.24
C THR A 50 -7.35 1.31 9.70
N ILE A 51 -6.46 1.27 8.72
CA ILE A 51 -5.91 0.05 8.15
C ILE A 51 -4.44 -0.02 8.55
N SER A 52 -4.06 -1.08 9.24
CA SER A 52 -2.66 -1.44 9.49
C SER A 52 -2.18 -2.35 8.38
N PHE A 53 -0.97 -2.14 7.89
CA PHE A 53 -0.39 -2.97 6.83
C PHE A 53 1.14 -3.02 6.91
N ASP A 54 1.73 -4.13 6.48
CA ASP A 54 3.17 -4.29 6.24
C ASP A 54 3.46 -4.63 4.76
N GLU A 55 2.42 -4.85 3.95
CA GLU A 55 2.55 -5.09 2.52
C GLU A 55 1.37 -4.49 1.75
N VAL A 56 1.65 -3.98 0.56
CA VAL A 56 0.70 -3.33 -0.33
C VAL A 56 0.90 -3.81 -1.75
N GLU A 57 -0.18 -4.25 -2.39
CA GLU A 57 -0.20 -4.60 -3.80
C GLU A 57 -1.09 -3.64 -4.58
N PHE A 58 -0.54 -3.16 -5.70
CA PHE A 58 -1.26 -2.40 -6.70
C PHE A 58 -1.41 -3.22 -7.97
N ASP A 59 -2.62 -3.33 -8.49
CA ASP A 59 -2.87 -3.70 -9.88
C ASP A 59 -3.65 -2.58 -10.60
N ASP A 60 -4.08 -2.82 -11.83
CA ASP A 60 -4.77 -1.82 -12.63
C ASP A 60 -6.07 -1.30 -12.02
N ASP A 61 -6.74 -2.11 -11.21
CA ASP A 61 -8.08 -1.82 -10.70
C ASP A 61 -8.15 -1.78 -9.17
N ASN A 62 -7.14 -2.29 -8.46
CA ASN A 62 -7.21 -2.55 -7.04
C ASN A 62 -5.97 -2.10 -6.27
N LEU A 63 -6.23 -1.73 -5.01
CA LEU A 63 -5.25 -1.55 -3.96
C LEU A 63 -5.55 -2.55 -2.85
N ARG A 64 -4.59 -3.41 -2.52
CA ARG A 64 -4.72 -4.43 -1.47
C ARG A 64 -3.71 -4.16 -0.36
N PHE A 65 -4.18 -4.24 0.88
CA PHE A 65 -3.37 -4.09 2.09
C PHE A 65 -3.29 -5.44 2.81
N TYR A 66 -2.07 -5.81 3.20
CA TYR A 66 -1.76 -7.06 3.89
C TYR A 66 -1.09 -6.75 5.23
N LEU A 67 -1.30 -7.61 6.23
CA LEU A 67 -0.66 -7.55 7.54
C LEU A 67 -0.23 -8.96 7.95
N GLU A 68 0.99 -9.15 8.45
CA GLU A 68 1.54 -10.37 9.10
C GLU A 68 1.10 -11.74 8.51
N GLU A 69 2.04 -12.45 7.86
CA GLU A 69 1.87 -13.82 7.34
C GLU A 69 0.55 -14.07 6.55
N GLY A 70 0.06 -13.05 5.85
CA GLY A 70 -1.09 -13.17 4.95
C GLY A 70 -2.46 -12.96 5.60
N SER A 71 -2.53 -12.30 6.76
CA SER A 71 -3.81 -11.83 7.30
C SER A 71 -4.31 -10.64 6.49
N VAL A 72 -5.26 -10.90 5.59
CA VAL A 72 -5.83 -9.89 4.69
C VAL A 72 -6.91 -9.08 5.42
N ALA A 73 -6.63 -7.81 5.75
CA ALA A 73 -7.66 -6.82 6.01
C ALA A 73 -8.18 -6.29 4.65
N GLY A 74 -8.81 -7.19 3.89
CA GLY A 74 -9.27 -6.89 2.53
C GLY A 74 -10.54 -6.07 2.57
N VAL A 75 -10.42 -4.75 2.52
CA VAL A 75 -11.52 -3.92 2.04
C VAL A 75 -11.36 -3.86 0.53
N ALA A 76 -12.22 -4.57 -0.20
CA ALA A 76 -12.42 -4.27 -1.61
C ALA A 76 -13.02 -2.86 -1.64
N ILE A 77 -12.25 -1.87 -2.07
CA ILE A 77 -12.74 -0.52 -2.31
C ILE A 77 -13.20 -0.51 -3.77
N PRO A 78 -14.51 -0.67 -4.05
CA PRO A 78 -15.00 -0.46 -5.39
C PRO A 78 -14.75 1.02 -5.72
N ASN A 79 -13.88 1.28 -6.68
CA ASN A 79 -13.45 2.60 -7.13
C ASN A 79 -12.53 3.34 -6.15
N ILE A 80 -11.23 3.35 -6.47
CA ILE A 80 -10.21 4.23 -5.89
C ILE A 80 -10.64 5.71 -5.88
N GLU A 81 -11.59 6.11 -6.74
CA GLU A 81 -12.13 7.47 -6.82
C GLU A 81 -12.84 7.97 -5.54
N GLU A 82 -13.26 7.06 -4.65
CA GLU A 82 -13.89 7.41 -3.36
C GLU A 82 -12.90 7.55 -2.19
N LEU A 83 -11.59 7.34 -2.43
CA LEU A 83 -10.55 7.57 -1.43
C LEU A 83 -10.27 9.07 -1.29
N ASN A 84 -10.80 9.68 -0.23
CA ASN A 84 -10.29 10.94 0.30
C ASN A 84 -9.13 10.62 1.27
N ILE A 85 -7.91 10.64 0.74
CA ILE A 85 -6.66 10.67 1.51
C ILE A 85 -6.29 12.14 1.77
#